data_AF-A0A933GA57-F1
#
_entry.id   AF-A0A933GA57-F1
#
_cell.length_a   1.000
_cell.length_b   1.000
_cell.length_c   1.000
_cell.angle_alpha   90.00
_cell.angle_beta   90.00
_cell.angle_gamma   90.00
#
_symmetry.space_group_name_H-M   'P 1'
#
loop_
_entity.id
_entity.type
_entity.pdbx_description
1 polymer ?
#
loop_
_entity_poly.entity_id
_entity_poly.type
_entity_poly.pdbx_seq_one_letter_code
_entity_poly.pdbx_strand_id
1 'polypeptide(L)'
;MAIPKKVSERIVAGLKRLVPIIVQQKARDVSEADTVTLVKDVLSEVFGYDKYTELTGEFAIRGTYCDLAIRVEDKIVELVEVKAIGISLDDRHVKQAIDYAAN
;
A
#
# COMPACT_ATOMS: atom_id res chain seq x y z
N MET A 1 12.59 21.90 -2.13
CA MET A 1 12.75 21.38 -3.50
C MET A 1 11.40 21.34 -4.17
N ALA A 2 11.29 21.69 -5.45
CA ALA A 2 10.06 21.54 -6.21
C ALA A 2 9.94 20.09 -6.72
N ILE A 3 8.74 19.51 -6.67
CA ILE A 3 8.47 18.18 -7.23
C ILE A 3 8.66 18.24 -8.75
N PRO A 4 9.38 17.30 -9.39
CA PRO A 4 9.51 17.28 -10.85
C PRO A 4 8.15 17.23 -11.55
N LYS A 5 7.99 17.98 -12.65
CA LYS A 5 6.71 18.09 -13.39
C LYS A 5 6.11 16.72 -13.75
N LYS A 6 6.93 15.80 -14.26
CA LYS A 6 6.52 14.42 -14.60
C LYS A 6 5.92 13.68 -13.40
N VAL A 7 6.49 13.87 -12.21
CA VAL A 7 5.99 13.24 -10.97
C VAL A 7 4.67 13.87 -10.56
N SER A 8 4.57 15.19 -10.60
CA SER A 8 3.32 15.90 -10.30
C SER A 8 2.19 15.49 -11.24
N GLU A 9 2.45 15.38 -12.54
CA GLU A 9 1.47 14.96 -13.54
C GLU A 9 0.98 13.54 -13.30
N ARG A 10 1.90 12.60 -12.98
CA ARG A 10 1.55 11.23 -12.62
C ARG A 10 0.65 11.19 -11.39
N ILE A 11 1.02 11.89 -10.31
CA ILE A 11 0.23 11.92 -9.07
C ILE A 11 -1.18 12.43 -9.35
N VAL A 12 -1.31 13.55 -10.09
CA VAL A 12 -2.61 14.12 -10.41
C VAL A 12 -3.45 13.16 -11.27
N ALA A 13 -2.86 12.52 -12.27
CA ALA A 13 -3.57 11.56 -13.12
C ALA A 13 -4.01 10.31 -12.34
N GLY A 14 -3.10 9.71 -11.55
CA GLY A 14 -3.37 8.55 -10.72
C GLY A 14 -4.48 8.82 -9.70
N LEU A 15 -4.41 9.94 -8.99
CA LEU A 15 -5.45 10.33 -8.03
C LEU A 15 -6.82 10.55 -8.70
N LYS A 16 -6.85 11.22 -9.87
CA LYS A 16 -8.11 11.41 -10.62
C LYS A 16 -8.77 10.08 -10.98
N ARG A 17 -7.98 9.06 -11.31
CA ARG A 17 -8.48 7.72 -11.63
C ARG A 17 -8.90 6.93 -10.39
N LEU A 18 -8.07 6.97 -9.35
CA LEU A 18 -8.21 6.10 -8.18
C LEU A 18 -9.23 6.61 -7.15
N VAL A 19 -9.36 7.92 -6.95
CA VAL A 19 -10.28 8.47 -5.92
C VAL A 19 -11.73 7.99 -6.11
N PRO A 20 -12.33 8.01 -7.31
CA PRO A 20 -13.68 7.47 -7.52
C PRO A 20 -13.78 5.97 -7.19
N ILE A 21 -12.75 5.19 -7.50
CA ILE A 21 -12.68 3.75 -7.20
C ILE A 21 -12.61 3.54 -5.68
N ILE A 22 -11.74 4.29 -4.98
CA ILE A 22 -11.62 4.24 -3.52
C ILE A 22 -12.97 4.55 -2.85
N VAL A 23 -13.65 5.61 -3.30
CA VAL A 23 -14.98 5.99 -2.77
C VAL A 23 -16.00 4.88 -3.00
N GLN A 24 -16.02 4.29 -4.19
CA GLN A 24 -16.93 3.18 -4.52
C GLN A 24 -16.65 1.94 -3.68
N GLN A 25 -15.37 1.55 -3.53
CA GLN A 25 -14.93 0.41 -2.72
C GLN A 25 -15.29 0.65 -1.25
N LYS A 26 -15.10 1.88 -0.75
CA LYS A 26 -15.50 2.26 0.61
C LYS A 26 -17.01 2.14 0.82
N ALA A 27 -17.81 2.59 -0.14
CA ALA A 27 -19.27 2.48 -0.08
C ALA A 27 -19.77 1.02 -0.07
N ARG A 28 -18.94 0.09 -0.55
CA ARG A 28 -19.21 -1.36 -0.56
C ARG A 28 -18.66 -2.10 0.65
N ASP A 29 -17.98 -1.39 1.57
CA ASP A 29 -17.35 -1.95 2.77
C ASP A 29 -16.48 -3.18 2.45
N VAL A 30 -15.56 -3.02 1.50
CA VAL A 30 -14.78 -4.15 0.98
C VAL A 30 -13.76 -4.70 1.97
N SER A 31 -13.38 -5.95 1.73
CA SER A 31 -12.49 -6.73 2.58
C SER A 31 -11.08 -6.14 2.66
N GLU A 32 -10.29 -6.67 3.60
CA GLU A 32 -8.86 -6.36 3.71
C GLU A 32 -8.11 -6.71 2.42
N ALA A 33 -8.37 -7.88 1.82
CA ALA A 33 -7.74 -8.32 0.56
C ALA A 33 -8.06 -7.39 -0.64
N ASP A 34 -9.29 -6.92 -0.73
CA ASP A 34 -9.69 -5.93 -1.74
C ASP A 34 -9.00 -4.58 -1.48
N THR A 35 -8.87 -4.19 -0.21
CA THR A 35 -8.18 -2.97 0.20
C THR A 35 -6.68 -3.06 -0.10
N VAL A 36 -6.04 -4.22 0.11
CA VAL A 36 -4.65 -4.48 -0.28
C VAL A 36 -4.45 -4.27 -1.77
N THR A 37 -5.38 -4.76 -2.59
CA THR A 37 -5.33 -4.56 -4.04
C THR A 37 -5.37 -3.08 -4.41
N LEU A 38 -6.25 -2.32 -3.76
CA LEU A 38 -6.38 -0.87 -3.97
C LEU A 38 -5.11 -0.12 -3.53
N VAL A 39 -4.50 -0.51 -2.42
CA VAL A 39 -3.22 0.04 -1.96
C VAL A 39 -2.10 -0.25 -2.98
N LYS A 40 -2.01 -1.47 -3.53
CA LYS A 40 -1.04 -1.79 -4.60
C LYS A 40 -1.21 -0.89 -5.82
N ASP A 41 -2.45 -0.59 -6.21
CA ASP A 41 -2.73 0.30 -7.34
C ASP A 41 -2.35 1.77 -7.03
N VAL A 42 -2.54 2.23 -5.79
CA VAL A 42 -2.05 3.55 -5.36
C VAL A 42 -0.52 3.62 -5.40
N LEU A 43 0.16 2.62 -4.82
CA LEU A 43 1.62 2.56 -4.81
C LEU A 43 2.18 2.56 -6.24
N SER A 44 1.59 1.79 -7.15
CA SER A 44 2.09 1.72 -8.52
C SER A 44 1.76 2.96 -9.35
N GLU A 45 0.52 3.43 -9.33
CA GLU A 45 0.09 4.46 -10.28
C GLU A 45 0.32 5.88 -9.79
N VAL A 46 0.30 6.11 -8.49
CA VAL A 46 0.55 7.43 -7.90
C VAL A 46 2.04 7.56 -7.60
N PHE A 47 2.61 6.60 -6.86
CA PHE A 47 3.99 6.68 -6.41
C PHE A 47 4.99 6.12 -7.41
N GLY A 48 4.54 5.30 -8.36
CA GLY A 48 5.37 4.85 -9.49
C GLY A 48 6.12 3.55 -9.21
N TYR A 49 5.75 2.80 -8.18
CA TYR A 49 6.36 1.50 -7.91
C TYR A 49 5.99 0.47 -8.98
N ASP A 50 6.92 -0.39 -9.35
CA ASP A 50 6.64 -1.52 -10.22
C ASP A 50 5.85 -2.60 -9.46
N LYS A 51 4.63 -2.90 -9.94
CA LYS A 51 3.72 -3.84 -9.28
C LYS A 51 4.23 -5.28 -9.26
N TYR A 52 5.15 -5.64 -10.16
CA TYR A 52 5.66 -7.00 -10.30
C TYR A 52 7.00 -7.20 -9.61
N THR A 53 7.85 -6.17 -9.57
CA THR A 53 9.21 -6.30 -9.04
C THR A 53 9.43 -5.58 -7.71
N GLU A 54 8.68 -4.51 -7.43
CA GLU A 54 8.87 -3.68 -6.23
C GLU A 54 7.78 -3.92 -5.17
N LEU A 55 6.62 -4.44 -5.55
CA LEU A 55 5.52 -4.73 -4.63
C LEU A 55 5.33 -6.24 -4.45
N THR A 56 5.68 -6.76 -3.28
CA THR A 56 5.46 -8.16 -2.91
C THR A 56 4.29 -8.27 -1.92
N GLY A 57 3.37 -9.19 -2.15
CA GLY A 57 2.34 -9.55 -1.17
C GLY A 57 2.77 -10.75 -0.33
N GLU A 58 2.19 -10.89 0.86
CA GLU A 58 2.41 -12.04 1.77
C GLU A 58 3.90 -12.30 2.02
N PHE A 59 4.67 -11.23 2.27
CA PHE A 59 6.10 -11.39 2.50
C PHE A 59 6.34 -12.00 3.89
N ALA A 60 6.96 -13.16 3.92
CA ALA A 60 7.26 -13.87 5.15
C ALA A 60 8.49 -13.27 5.85
N ILE A 61 8.28 -12.71 7.04
CA ILE A 61 9.34 -12.27 7.94
C ILE A 61 9.35 -13.22 9.13
N ARG A 62 10.36 -14.09 9.16
CA ARG A 62 10.68 -14.98 10.29
C ARG A 62 9.46 -15.68 10.91
N GLY A 63 8.55 -16.16 10.05
CA GLY A 63 7.38 -16.96 10.42
C GLY A 63 6.05 -16.20 10.48
N THR A 64 6.04 -14.89 10.20
CA THR A 64 4.82 -14.08 10.10
C THR A 64 4.73 -13.42 8.72
N TYR A 65 3.51 -13.13 8.25
CA TYR A 65 3.26 -12.57 6.92
C TYR A 65 2.76 -11.12 7.05
N CYS A 66 3.37 -10.19 6.32
CA CYS A 66 2.81 -8.85 6.14
C CYS A 66 2.03 -8.78 4.82
N ASP A 67 1.00 -7.93 4.78
CA ASP A 67 0.15 -7.79 3.59
C ASP A 67 0.95 -7.37 2.35
N LEU A 68 1.85 -6.39 2.53
CA LEU A 68 2.68 -5.82 1.49
C LEU A 68 4.09 -5.54 1.99
N ALA A 69 5.08 -5.83 1.16
CA ALA A 69 6.45 -5.35 1.31
C ALA A 69 6.83 -4.54 0.07
N ILE A 70 7.44 -3.37 0.29
CA ILE A 70 7.99 -2.52 -0.75
C ILE A 70 9.49 -2.80 -0.83
N ARG A 71 9.94 -3.09 -2.04
CA ARG A 71 11.33 -3.37 -2.38
C ARG A 71 11.88 -2.30 -3.29
N VAL A 72 13.10 -1.85 -3.00
CA VAL A 72 13.87 -0.96 -3.87
C VAL A 72 15.27 -1.54 -3.96
N GLU A 73 15.80 -1.69 -5.18
CA GLU A 73 17.11 -2.30 -5.43
C GLU A 73 17.27 -3.68 -4.73
N ASP A 74 16.25 -4.53 -4.87
CA ASP A 74 16.19 -5.86 -4.26
C ASP A 74 16.24 -5.94 -2.74
N LYS A 75 16.11 -4.81 -2.05
CA LYS A 75 16.02 -4.73 -0.60
C LYS A 75 14.63 -4.29 -0.17
N ILE A 76 14.10 -4.92 0.87
CA ILE A 76 12.89 -4.44 1.52
C ILE A 76 13.22 -3.15 2.24
N VAL A 77 12.48 -2.10 1.90
CA VAL A 77 12.61 -0.77 2.48
C VAL A 77 11.45 -0.42 3.38
N GLU A 78 10.28 -1.04 3.15
CA GLU A 78 9.08 -0.76 3.93
C GLU A 78 8.13 -1.94 3.95
N LEU A 79 7.40 -2.08 5.06
CA LEU A 79 6.32 -3.04 5.25
C LEU A 79 5.04 -2.26 5.43
N VAL A 80 3.97 -2.70 4.78
CA VAL A 80 2.67 -2.05 4.83
C VAL A 80 1.64 -3.07 5.27
N GLU A 81 1.09 -2.82 6.46
CA GLU A 81 -0.08 -3.53 6.99
C GLU A 81 -1.33 -2.79 6.51
N VAL A 82 -2.30 -3.53 5.98
CA VAL A 82 -3.53 -3.02 5.44
C VAL A 82 -4.69 -3.60 6.24
N LYS A 83 -5.73 -2.79 6.48
CA LYS A 83 -6.99 -3.25 7.07
C LYS A 83 -8.13 -3.04 6.08
N ALA A 84 -9.25 -3.71 6.33
CA ALA A 84 -10.48 -3.47 5.57
C ALA A 84 -10.84 -1.96 5.57
N ILE A 85 -11.37 -1.48 4.44
CA ILE A 85 -11.50 -0.04 4.13
C ILE A 85 -12.35 0.77 5.12
N GLY A 86 -13.25 0.11 5.85
CA GLY A 86 -14.10 0.72 6.88
C GLY A 86 -13.47 0.77 8.27
N ILE A 87 -12.33 0.11 8.50
CA ILE A 87 -11.69 0.02 9.81
C ILE A 87 -10.95 1.33 10.12
N SER A 88 -11.23 1.87 11.30
CA SER A 88 -10.43 2.95 11.87
C SER A 88 -9.13 2.38 12.44
N LEU A 89 -7.99 2.90 11.97
CA LEU A 89 -6.68 2.51 12.47
C LEU A 89 -6.43 3.07 13.86
N ASP A 90 -5.74 2.29 14.69
CA ASP A 90 -5.36 2.62 16.06
C ASP A 90 -3.98 2.01 16.39
N ASP A 91 -3.48 2.28 17.60
CA ASP A 91 -2.15 1.87 18.03
C ASP A 91 -1.92 0.34 18.02
N ARG A 92 -2.99 -0.47 18.11
CA ARG A 92 -2.87 -1.93 18.07
C ARG A 92 -2.45 -2.40 16.69
N HIS A 93 -2.96 -1.76 15.65
CA HIS A 93 -2.60 -2.03 14.27
C HIS A 93 -1.15 -1.61 13.98
N VAL A 94 -0.72 -0.48 14.53
CA VAL A 94 0.68 -0.02 14.42
C VAL A 94 1.61 -1.01 15.10
N LYS A 95 1.26 -1.45 16.31
CA LYS A 95 2.04 -2.45 17.05
C LYS A 95 2.17 -3.76 16.27
N GLN A 96 1.09 -4.24 15.65
CA GLN A 96 1.11 -5.42 14.79
C GLN A 96 2.16 -5.30 13.68
N ALA A 97 2.21 -4.17 12.98
CA ALA A 97 3.21 -3.93 11.93
C ALA A 97 4.65 -3.86 12.48
N ILE A 98 4.86 -3.24 13.65
CA ILE A 98 6.17 -3.14 14.31
C ILE A 98 6.66 -4.52 14.75
N ASP A 99 5.80 -5.32 15.36
CA ASP A 99 6.14 -6.65 15.86
C ASP A 99 6.61 -7.57 14.72
N TYR A 100 6.17 -7.33 13.48
CA TYR A 100 6.71 -8.02 12.29
C TYR A 100 8.11 -7.57 11.92
N ALA A 101 8.38 -6.26 11.93
CA ALA A 101 9.64 -5.70 11.48
C ALA A 101 10.79 -5.93 12.48
N ALA A 102 10.46 -6.03 13.77
CA ALA A 102 11.43 -6.24 14.85
C ALA A 102 11.83 -7.70 15.05
N ASN A 103 10.93 -8.63 14.69
CA ASN A 103 11.19 -10.06 14.84
C ASN A 103 12.03 -10.63 13.74
#